data_AF-A0AAV5CJ72-F1
#
_entry.id   AF-A0AAV5CJ72-F1
#
_cell.length_a   1.000
_cell.length_b   1.000
_cell.length_c   1.000
_cell.angle_alpha   90.00
_cell.angle_beta   90.00
_cell.angle_gamma   90.00
#
_symmetry.space_group_name_H-M   'P 1'
#
loop_
_entity.id
_entity.type
_entity.pdbx_description
1 polymer ?
#
loop_
_entity_poly.entity_id
_entity_poly.type
_entity_poly.pdbx_seq_one_letter_code
_entity_poly.pdbx_strand_id
1 'polypeptide(L)'
;MDKRTRAFIWTYESTCNGGEFKVVWENVTKAKLSGGLGIKYLAKQNKCFLQKFLIRFHSDEDTPWLSWVRTNYGWTNRRDFEDDLSHATLI
;
A
#
# COMPACT_ATOMS: atom_id res chain seq x y z
N MET A 1 -9.27 -1.89 -6.26
CA MET A 1 -9.43 -0.74 -7.18
C MET A 1 -9.85 0.46 -6.35
N ASP A 2 -9.31 1.66 -6.59
CA ASP A 2 -9.51 2.78 -5.66
C ASP A 2 -10.77 3.58 -5.99
N LYS A 3 -11.90 3.23 -5.35
CA LYS A 3 -13.20 3.89 -5.54
C LYS A 3 -13.12 5.39 -5.29
N ARG A 4 -12.34 5.83 -4.29
CA ARG A 4 -12.24 7.24 -3.90
C ARG A 4 -11.55 8.07 -4.97
N THR A 5 -10.45 7.57 -5.54
CA THR A 5 -9.74 8.29 -6.61
C THR A 5 -10.61 8.43 -7.86
N ARG A 6 -11.41 7.40 -8.16
CA ARG A 6 -12.32 7.40 -9.30
C ARG A 6 -13.47 8.38 -9.12
N ALA A 7 -14.06 8.41 -7.93
CA ALA A 7 -15.12 9.36 -7.59
C ALA A 7 -14.63 10.81 -7.64
N PHE A 8 -13.44 11.08 -7.11
CA PHE A 8 -12.81 12.39 -7.18
C PHE A 8 -12.63 12.90 -8.63
N ILE A 9 -12.22 12.03 -9.55
CA ILE A 9 -11.96 12.43 -10.95
C ILE A 9 -13.26 12.63 -11.74
N TRP A 10 -14.26 11.78 -11.52
CA TRP A 10 -15.42 11.70 -12.43
C TRP A 10 -16.73 12.23 -11.86
N THR A 11 -16.97 12.13 -10.56
CA THR A 11 -18.24 12.56 -9.95
C THR A 11 -18.08 13.77 -9.04
N TYR A 12 -16.86 14.16 -8.66
CA TYR A 12 -16.60 15.17 -7.61
C TYR A 12 -17.25 14.83 -6.24
N GLU A 13 -17.81 13.63 -6.12
CA GLU A 13 -18.43 13.09 -4.92
C GLU A 13 -17.49 12.06 -4.25
N SER A 14 -17.85 11.63 -3.04
CA SER A 14 -17.07 10.65 -2.27
C SER A 14 -17.24 9.20 -2.77
N THR A 15 -18.24 8.94 -3.61
CA THR A 15 -18.57 7.63 -4.17
C THR A 15 -18.84 7.72 -5.67
N CYS A 16 -18.59 6.61 -6.39
CA CYS A 16 -18.87 6.49 -7.82
C CYS A 16 -19.46 5.12 -8.13
N ASN A 17 -20.48 5.10 -8.98
CA ASN A 17 -21.10 3.90 -9.51
C ASN A 17 -20.39 3.43 -10.79
N GLY A 18 -20.52 2.13 -11.09
CA GLY A 18 -19.81 1.47 -12.18
C GLY A 18 -19.95 2.10 -13.58
N GLY A 19 -21.09 2.76 -13.84
CA GLY A 19 -21.42 3.36 -15.14
C GLY A 19 -20.88 4.78 -15.35
N GLU A 20 -20.29 5.41 -14.34
CA GLU A 20 -19.84 6.82 -14.43
C GLU A 20 -18.43 6.95 -15.03
N PHE A 21 -17.75 5.83 -15.27
CA PHE A 21 -16.39 5.81 -15.80
C PHE A 21 -16.40 5.90 -17.34
N LYS A 22 -16.13 7.09 -17.88
CA LYS A 22 -16.04 7.31 -19.34
C LYS A 22 -14.73 6.82 -19.97
N VAL A 23 -13.72 6.47 -19.17
CA VAL A 23 -12.38 6.08 -19.64
C VAL A 23 -11.82 4.91 -18.83
N VAL A 24 -11.23 3.94 -19.53
CA VAL A 24 -10.54 2.78 -18.91
C VAL A 24 -9.35 3.27 -18.08
N TRP A 25 -9.23 2.75 -16.85
CA TRP A 25 -8.26 3.25 -15.86
C TRP A 25 -6.80 3.13 -16.31
N GLU A 26 -6.48 2.10 -17.08
CA GLU A 26 -5.15 1.92 -17.67
C GLU A 26 -4.73 3.14 -18.50
N ASN A 27 -5.65 3.72 -19.26
CA ASN A 27 -5.41 4.93 -20.04
C ASN A 27 -5.25 6.18 -19.15
N VAL A 28 -5.97 6.26 -18.04
CA VAL A 28 -5.83 7.37 -17.07
C VAL A 28 -4.44 7.36 -16.43
N THR A 29 -3.91 6.16 -16.12
CA THR A 29 -2.61 6.00 -15.46
C THR A 29 -1.40 6.04 -16.41
N LYS A 30 -1.61 6.01 -17.74
CA LYS A 30 -0.54 6.18 -18.72
C LYS A 30 0.16 7.53 -18.52
N ALA A 31 1.45 7.58 -18.87
CA ALA A 31 2.22 8.82 -18.83
C ALA A 31 1.56 9.90 -19.72
N LYS A 32 1.71 11.17 -19.34
CA LYS A 32 1.21 12.31 -20.13
C LYS A 32 1.77 12.32 -21.56
N LEU A 33 3.04 11.97 -21.71
CA LEU A 33 3.71 11.84 -23.01
C LEU A 33 3.13 10.73 -23.89
N SER A 34 2.44 9.75 -23.29
CA SER A 34 1.80 8.63 -24.00
C SER A 34 0.27 8.78 -24.08
N GLY A 35 -0.24 10.01 -23.91
CA GLY A 35 -1.67 10.32 -24.04
C GLY A 35 -2.53 9.96 -22.82
N GLY A 36 -1.92 9.65 -21.67
CA GLY A 36 -2.64 9.44 -20.41
C GLY A 36 -2.67 10.68 -19.50
N LEU A 37 -3.32 10.56 -18.35
CA LEU A 37 -3.39 11.66 -17.36
C LEU A 37 -2.14 11.73 -16.47
N GLY A 38 -1.29 10.69 -16.49
CA GLY A 38 -0.10 10.57 -15.66
C GLY A 38 -0.41 10.32 -14.18
N ILE A 39 -1.63 9.92 -13.84
CA ILE A 39 -2.03 9.64 -12.46
C ILE A 39 -1.36 8.34 -12.00
N LYS A 40 -0.68 8.40 -10.86
CA LYS A 40 -0.03 7.22 -10.28
C LYS A 40 -1.07 6.19 -9.85
N TYR A 41 -0.80 4.93 -10.18
CA TYR A 41 -1.64 3.83 -9.71
C TYR A 41 -1.38 3.55 -8.23
N LEU A 42 -2.24 4.08 -7.35
CA LEU A 42 -2.03 4.06 -5.89
C LEU A 42 -1.85 2.63 -5.35
N ALA A 43 -2.56 1.64 -5.88
CA ALA A 43 -2.40 0.27 -5.42
C ALA A 43 -0.99 -0.29 -5.69
N LYS A 44 -0.38 0.04 -6.85
CA LYS A 44 1.02 -0.33 -7.12
C LYS A 44 1.98 0.48 -6.27
N GLN A 45 1.71 1.78 -6.09
CA GLN A 45 2.53 2.62 -5.23
C GLN A 45 2.54 2.12 -3.76
N ASN A 46 1.39 1.74 -3.23
CA ASN A 46 1.25 1.17 -1.88
C ASN A 46 2.01 -0.15 -1.76
N LYS A 47 1.94 -1.04 -2.76
CA LYS A 47 2.74 -2.27 -2.77
C LYS A 47 4.24 -1.97 -2.69
N CYS A 48 4.73 -1.04 -3.51
CA CYS A 48 6.14 -0.62 -3.48
C CYS A 48 6.52 0.03 -2.14
N PHE A 49 5.63 0.83 -1.54
CA PHE A 49 5.89 1.42 -0.23
C PHE A 49 5.93 0.38 0.89
N LEU A 50 5.02 -0.59 0.90
CA LEU A 50 5.04 -1.70 1.85
C LEU A 50 6.33 -2.53 1.71
N GLN A 51 6.77 -2.81 0.47
CA GLN A 51 8.05 -3.49 0.24
C GLN A 51 9.24 -2.67 0.74
N LYS A 52 9.27 -1.36 0.45
CA LYS A 52 10.32 -0.47 0.96
C LYS A 52 10.31 -0.39 2.48
N PHE A 53 9.13 -0.41 3.09
CA PHE A 53 8.95 -0.42 4.52
C PHE A 53 9.51 -1.71 5.13
N LEU A 54 9.19 -2.88 4.57
CA LEU A 54 9.74 -4.17 4.99
C LEU A 54 11.27 -4.19 4.90
N ILE A 55 11.84 -3.73 3.79
CA ILE A 55 13.31 -3.67 3.63
C ILE A 55 13.93 -2.81 4.74
N ARG A 56 13.36 -1.63 5.00
CA ARG A 56 13.84 -0.75 6.08
C ARG A 56 13.69 -1.33 7.47
N PHE A 57 12.62 -2.08 7.66
CA PHE A 57 12.32 -2.76 8.90
C PHE A 57 13.38 -3.81 9.23
N HIS A 58 13.91 -4.51 8.22
CA HIS A 58 14.95 -5.53 8.38
C HIS A 58 16.39 -5.00 8.26
N SER A 59 16.61 -3.78 7.76
CA SER A 59 17.96 -3.25 7.55
C SER A 59 18.61 -2.63 8.78
N ASP A 60 18.10 -2.89 9.99
CA ASP A 60 18.54 -2.32 11.28
C ASP A 60 18.74 -0.79 11.25
N GLU A 61 17.93 -0.10 10.44
CA GLU A 61 17.98 1.36 10.32
C GLU A 61 17.33 1.99 11.56
N ASP A 62 18.12 2.74 12.35
CA ASP A 62 17.68 3.30 13.63
C ASP A 62 16.72 4.48 13.43
N THR A 63 15.46 4.14 13.16
CA THR A 63 14.40 5.09 12.84
C THR A 63 13.36 5.15 13.97
N PRO A 64 12.85 6.33 14.34
CA PRO A 64 11.93 6.48 15.47
C PRO A 64 10.66 5.62 15.38
N TRP A 65 10.13 5.45 14.16
CA TRP A 65 8.96 4.61 13.93
C TRP A 65 9.27 3.12 14.14
N LEU A 66 10.49 2.67 13.85
CA LEU A 66 10.92 1.29 14.08
C LEU A 66 11.03 1.01 15.58
N SER A 67 11.59 1.94 16.35
CA SER A 67 11.62 1.86 17.82
C SER A 67 10.21 1.82 18.42
N TRP A 68 9.28 2.63 17.90
CA TRP A 68 7.87 2.58 18.30
C TRP A 68 7.25 1.21 18.01
N VAL A 69 7.46 0.64 16.81
CA VAL A 69 6.94 -0.70 16.47
C VAL A 69 7.53 -1.77 17.39
N ARG A 70 8.85 -1.76 17.61
CA ARG A 70 9.54 -2.69 18.51
C ARG A 70 8.99 -2.63 19.94
N THR A 71 8.72 -1.42 20.43
CA THR A 71 8.17 -1.21 21.78
C THR A 71 6.72 -1.64 21.91
N ASN A 72 5.87 -1.36 20.92
CA ASN A 72 4.43 -1.62 21.01
C ASN A 72 4.04 -3.07 20.65
N TYR A 73 4.81 -3.71 19.77
CA TYR A 73 4.53 -5.07 19.28
C TYR A 73 5.54 -6.10 19.78
N GLY A 74 6.47 -5.71 20.65
CA GLY A 74 7.46 -6.62 21.25
C GLY A 74 8.47 -7.20 20.27
N TRP A 75 8.67 -6.55 19.11
CA TRP A 75 9.55 -7.03 18.06
C TRP A 75 11.02 -6.98 18.51
N THR A 76 11.70 -8.12 18.43
CA THR A 76 13.14 -8.23 18.75
C THR A 76 13.82 -9.11 17.71
N ASN A 77 15.16 -9.13 17.66
CA ASN A 77 15.90 -10.06 16.77
C ASN A 77 15.63 -11.55 17.06
N ARG A 78 14.87 -11.86 18.13
CA ARG A 78 14.46 -13.20 18.56
C ARG A 78 12.95 -13.41 18.59
N ARG A 79 12.17 -12.35 18.34
CA ARG A 79 10.70 -12.39 18.37
C ARG A 79 10.13 -11.63 17.19
N ASP A 80 9.60 -12.36 16.22
CA ASP A 80 8.90 -11.85 15.05
C ASP A 80 7.45 -12.37 14.98
N PHE A 81 6.72 -11.98 13.93
CA PHE A 81 5.32 -12.40 13.75
C PHE A 81 5.17 -13.91 13.49
N GLU A 82 6.24 -14.64 13.13
CA GLU A 82 6.18 -16.09 12.88
C GLU A 82 6.29 -16.91 14.17
N ASP A 83 6.81 -16.35 15.27
CA ASP A 83 6.91 -17.06 16.55
C ASP A 83 5.54 -17.48 17.13
N ASP A 84 4.48 -16.71 16.87
CA ASP A 84 3.10 -17.07 17.24
C ASP A 84 2.55 -18.23 16.38
N LEU A 85 3.04 -18.41 15.15
CA LEU A 85 2.64 -19.50 14.25
C LEU A 85 3.41 -20.80 14.54
N SER A 86 4.63 -20.69 15.08
CA SER A 86 5.46 -21.85 15.46
C SER A 86 4.82 -22.71 16.55
N HIS A 87 4.02 -22.12 17.43
CA HIS A 87 3.27 -22.83 18.48
C HIS A 87 1.92 -23.39 17.99
N ALA A 88 1.42 -22.94 16.83
CA ALA A 88 0.13 -23.34 16.29
C ALA A 88 0.19 -24.57 15.36
N THR A 89 1.38 -25.03 14.98
CA THR A 89 1.55 -26.13 13.99
C THR A 89 1.78 -27.51 14.63
N LEU A 90 1.52 -27.67 15.93
CA LEU A 90 1.59 -28.95 16.65
C LEU A 90 0.22 -29.36 17.21
N ILE A 91 -0.80 -29.45 16.35
CA ILE A 91 -2.02 -30.25 16.60
C ILE A 91 -2.47 -30.87 15.28
#